data_AF-A0A7C3X0X9-F1
#
_entry.id   AF-A0A7C3X0X9-F1
#
_cell.length_a   1.000
_cell.length_b   1.000
_cell.length_c   1.000
_cell.angle_alpha   90.00
_cell.angle_beta   90.00
_cell.angle_gamma   90.00
#
_symmetry.space_group_name_H-M   'P 1'
#
loop_
_entity.id
_entity.type
_entity.pdbx_description
1 polymer ?
#
loop_
_entity_poly.entity_id
_entity_poly.type
_entity_poly.pdbx_seq_one_letter_code
_entity_poly.pdbx_strand_id
1 'polypeptide(L)'
;MPIRRQKKRKTEVKDILPNIDEPKNQLLIWWTHIKENLYLYIFSIVFILLCVVIGLIYGSYNSSKNKDIMTRYASAVLKEDLQEKLDALKPLMDTNSSLTPEILYVYAETAFTLGKIDEAETIWKKLCEKYPQSEWVPNAREGLGYLEELRKNYDNAINIYKEIKEKWSNSFIAKRQSFNIGRVLEAKQDLQNAIEAYKKQQEEFPDSSIANKAKSALDRIKGEHPELFPEEKKEESSQDATKNEVKENTASLQTDTSKKENTPAPQQGQ
;
A
#
# COMPACT_ATOMS: atom_id res chain seq x y z
N MET A 1 46.87 -78.60 26.91
CA MET A 1 47.20 -77.39 26.10
C MET A 1 47.77 -77.87 24.76
N PRO A 2 47.43 -77.27 23.60
CA PRO A 2 47.61 -75.83 23.42
C PRO A 2 46.44 -75.08 22.77
N ILE A 3 46.27 -73.88 23.33
CA ILE A 3 45.61 -72.71 22.75
C ILE A 3 46.34 -72.35 21.46
N ARG A 4 45.62 -72.20 20.33
CA ARG A 4 46.19 -71.59 19.12
C ARG A 4 45.24 -70.55 18.51
N ARG A 5 45.44 -69.33 19.03
CA ARG A 5 45.43 -68.01 18.37
C ARG A 5 44.42 -67.81 17.23
N GLN A 6 43.35 -67.07 17.54
CA GLN A 6 42.53 -66.36 16.56
C GLN A 6 43.41 -65.47 15.68
N LYS A 7 43.42 -65.75 14.37
CA LYS A 7 44.00 -64.86 13.37
C LYS A 7 42.90 -63.87 12.95
N LYS A 8 42.98 -62.64 13.46
CA LYS A 8 42.10 -61.53 13.06
C LYS A 8 42.09 -61.45 11.52
N ARG A 9 40.95 -61.72 10.88
CA ARG A 9 40.73 -61.32 9.49
C ARG A 9 40.72 -59.80 9.48
N LYS A 10 41.64 -59.20 8.72
CA LYS A 10 41.57 -57.78 8.38
C LYS A 10 40.31 -57.62 7.53
N THR A 11 39.31 -56.93 8.05
CA THR A 11 38.18 -56.46 7.25
C THR A 11 38.77 -55.49 6.24
N GLU A 12 38.79 -55.86 4.95
CA GLU A 12 39.09 -54.90 3.90
C GLU A 12 37.96 -53.87 3.88
N VAL A 13 38.33 -52.59 3.98
CA VAL A 13 37.44 -51.42 4.00
C VAL A 13 36.62 -51.27 2.71
N LYS A 14 36.87 -52.11 1.71
CA LYS A 14 36.16 -52.11 0.41
C LYS A 14 34.70 -52.56 0.48
N ASP A 15 34.30 -53.26 1.54
CA ASP A 15 32.90 -53.72 1.69
C ASP A 15 31.98 -52.70 2.39
N ILE A 16 32.50 -51.51 2.77
CA ILE A 16 31.76 -50.51 3.55
C ILE A 16 31.46 -49.23 2.75
N LEU A 17 31.99 -49.08 1.53
CA LEU A 17 31.67 -47.95 0.68
C LEU A 17 30.65 -48.39 -0.38
N PRO A 18 29.45 -47.76 -0.47
CA PRO A 18 28.58 -47.98 -1.61
C PRO A 18 29.37 -47.65 -2.88
N ASN A 19 29.24 -48.51 -3.89
CA ASN A 19 29.88 -48.34 -5.18
C ASN A 19 29.37 -47.04 -5.83
N ILE A 20 30.08 -45.92 -5.62
CA ILE A 20 29.82 -44.63 -6.27
C ILE A 20 30.58 -44.65 -7.60
N ASP A 21 30.19 -45.54 -8.52
CA ASP A 21 30.65 -45.53 -9.90
C ASP A 21 29.46 -45.89 -10.81
N GLU A 22 28.71 -44.87 -11.22
CA GLU A 22 28.59 -44.45 -12.63
C GLU A 22 27.33 -43.59 -12.86
N PRO A 23 27.45 -42.26 -13.12
CA PRO A 23 26.32 -41.43 -13.55
C PRO A 23 25.80 -41.79 -14.97
N LYS A 24 26.45 -42.73 -15.67
CA LYS A 24 26.12 -43.10 -17.06
C LYS A 24 24.90 -44.03 -17.18
N ASN A 25 24.53 -44.76 -16.12
CA ASN A 25 23.45 -45.76 -16.18
C ASN A 25 22.09 -45.28 -15.65
N GLN A 26 22.01 -44.12 -14.99
CA GLN A 26 20.73 -43.53 -14.54
C GLN A 26 19.80 -43.26 -15.72
N LEU A 27 20.35 -42.73 -16.82
CA LEU A 27 19.60 -42.49 -18.05
C LEU A 27 19.18 -43.78 -18.73
N LEU A 28 20.02 -44.83 -18.71
CA LEU A 28 19.69 -46.12 -19.30
C LEU A 28 18.57 -46.83 -18.53
N ILE A 29 18.61 -46.80 -17.19
CA ILE A 29 17.55 -47.35 -16.32
C ILE A 29 16.24 -46.57 -16.51
N TRP A 30 16.33 -45.24 -16.64
CA TRP A 30 15.18 -44.40 -16.95
C TRP A 30 14.61 -44.71 -18.34
N TRP A 31 15.47 -44.95 -19.34
CA TRP A 31 15.07 -45.35 -20.69
C TRP A 31 14.43 -46.74 -20.75
N THR A 32 14.91 -47.71 -19.96
CA THR A 32 14.28 -49.04 -19.87
C THR A 32 12.92 -48.94 -19.18
N HIS A 33 12.82 -48.13 -18.11
CA HIS A 33 11.55 -47.87 -17.44
C HIS A 33 10.51 -47.19 -18.35
N ILE A 34 10.94 -46.25 -19.20
CA ILE A 34 10.06 -45.62 -20.20
C ILE A 34 9.58 -46.62 -21.24
N LYS A 35 10.44 -47.54 -21.69
CA LYS A 35 10.05 -48.56 -22.68
C LYS A 35 9.06 -49.57 -22.11
N GLU A 36 9.26 -49.99 -20.86
CA GLU A 36 8.37 -50.94 -20.17
C GLU A 36 7.03 -50.29 -19.79
N ASN A 37 7.05 -49.01 -19.40
CA ASN A 37 5.89 -48.26 -18.93
C ASN A 37 5.46 -47.15 -19.90
N LEU A 38 5.66 -47.34 -21.20
CA LEU A 38 5.41 -46.33 -22.25
C LEU A 38 3.98 -45.77 -22.19
N TYR A 39 3.01 -46.63 -21.88
CA TYR A 39 1.59 -46.27 -21.78
C TYR A 39 1.31 -45.22 -20.68
N LEU A 40 2.02 -45.26 -19.54
CA LEU A 40 1.82 -44.31 -18.45
C LEU A 40 2.29 -42.89 -18.82
N TYR A 41 3.39 -42.77 -19.57
CA TYR A 41 3.88 -41.47 -20.06
C TYR A 41 3.01 -40.91 -21.19
N ILE A 42 2.50 -41.77 -22.08
CA ILE A 42 1.51 -41.34 -23.08
C ILE A 42 0.25 -40.83 -22.39
N PHE A 43 -0.24 -41.54 -21.37
CA PHE A 43 -1.40 -41.10 -20.59
C PHE A 43 -1.16 -39.76 -19.89
N SER A 44 0.01 -39.53 -19.30
CA SER A 44 0.32 -38.25 -18.63
C SER A 44 0.44 -37.09 -19.63
N ILE A 45 1.04 -37.31 -20.80
CA ILE A 45 1.11 -36.30 -21.87
C ILE A 45 -0.30 -35.98 -22.38
N VAL A 46 -1.14 -37.00 -22.63
CA VAL A 46 -2.54 -36.79 -23.05
C VAL A 46 -3.34 -36.06 -21.98
N PHE A 47 -3.14 -36.39 -20.70
CA PHE A 47 -3.79 -35.70 -19.58
C PHE A 47 -3.36 -34.23 -19.49
N ILE A 48 -2.07 -33.93 -19.64
CA ILE A 48 -1.57 -32.55 -19.67
C ILE A 48 -2.15 -31.79 -20.86
N LEU A 49 -2.15 -32.39 -22.06
CA LEU A 49 -2.75 -31.78 -23.25
C LEU A 49 -4.24 -31.53 -23.07
N LEU A 50 -4.97 -32.46 -22.47
CA LEU A 50 -6.39 -32.31 -22.14
C LEU A 50 -6.62 -31.17 -21.15
N CYS A 51 -5.80 -31.05 -20.09
CA CYS A 51 -5.84 -29.93 -19.16
C CYS A 51 -5.55 -28.59 -19.83
N VAL A 52 -4.57 -28.53 -20.74
CA VAL A 52 -4.26 -27.32 -21.52
C VAL A 52 -5.44 -26.95 -22.42
N VAL A 53 -6.04 -27.91 -23.12
CA VAL A 53 -7.22 -27.67 -23.98
C VAL A 53 -8.41 -27.19 -23.14
N ILE A 54 -8.68 -27.80 -21.99
CA ILE A 54 -9.73 -27.34 -21.06
C ILE A 54 -9.43 -25.92 -20.56
N GLY A 55 -8.18 -25.62 -20.21
CA GLY A 55 -7.74 -24.29 -19.81
C GLY A 55 -7.94 -23.24 -20.91
N LEU A 56 -7.62 -23.57 -22.16
CA LEU A 56 -7.85 -22.71 -23.33
C LEU A 56 -9.33 -22.49 -23.61
N ILE A 57 -10.16 -23.54 -23.49
CA ILE A 57 -11.62 -23.45 -23.65
C ILE A 57 -12.23 -22.57 -22.55
N TYR A 58 -11.84 -22.78 -21.29
CA TYR A 58 -12.31 -21.99 -20.16
C TYR A 58 -11.85 -20.52 -20.28
N GLY A 59 -10.60 -20.29 -20.67
CA GLY A 59 -10.05 -18.97 -20.93
C GLY A 59 -10.79 -18.25 -22.05
N SER A 60 -11.04 -18.92 -23.18
CA SER A 60 -11.79 -18.37 -24.32
C SER A 60 -13.24 -18.03 -23.95
N TYR A 61 -13.92 -18.91 -23.21
CA TYR A 61 -15.29 -18.67 -22.73
C TYR A 61 -15.40 -17.46 -21.79
N ASN A 62 -14.50 -17.36 -20.81
CA ASN A 62 -14.45 -16.25 -19.87
C ASN A 62 -14.08 -14.92 -20.58
N SER A 63 -13.16 -14.97 -21.55
CA SER A 63 -12.77 -13.80 -22.33
C SER A 63 -13.94 -13.23 -23.15
N SER A 64 -14.79 -14.09 -23.72
CA SER A 64 -15.95 -13.66 -24.51
C SER A 64 -17.01 -12.96 -23.66
N LYS A 65 -17.38 -13.54 -22.50
CA LYS A 65 -18.36 -12.92 -21.59
C LYS A 65 -17.89 -11.58 -21.03
N ASN A 66 -16.63 -11.46 -20.63
CA ASN A 66 -16.11 -10.20 -20.09
C ASN A 66 -16.08 -9.09 -21.15
N LYS A 67 -15.85 -9.43 -22.44
CA LYS A 67 -15.93 -8.46 -23.54
C LYS A 67 -17.35 -7.92 -23.74
N ASP A 68 -18.38 -8.75 -23.60
CA ASP A 68 -19.77 -8.30 -23.66
C ASP A 68 -20.10 -7.31 -22.52
N ILE A 69 -19.74 -7.65 -21.28
CA ILE A 69 -19.98 -6.79 -20.11
C ILE A 69 -19.24 -5.45 -20.25
N MET A 70 -17.96 -5.47 -20.65
CA MET A 70 -17.18 -4.26 -20.95
C MET A 70 -17.89 -3.38 -21.98
N THR A 71 -18.39 -3.97 -23.06
CA THR A 71 -19.04 -3.23 -24.15
C THR A 71 -20.34 -2.58 -23.67
N ARG A 72 -21.16 -3.33 -22.94
CA ARG A 72 -22.42 -2.81 -22.38
C ARG A 72 -22.16 -1.74 -21.32
N TYR A 73 -21.17 -1.94 -20.46
CA TYR A 73 -20.74 -0.95 -19.48
C TYR A 73 -20.25 0.33 -20.15
N ALA A 74 -19.35 0.24 -21.13
CA ALA A 74 -18.87 1.39 -21.89
C ALA A 74 -20.05 2.14 -22.56
N SER A 75 -20.97 1.41 -23.19
CA SER A 75 -22.16 2.02 -23.79
C SER A 75 -23.06 2.72 -22.78
N ALA A 76 -23.16 2.19 -21.55
CA ALA A 76 -23.95 2.80 -20.48
C ALA A 76 -23.30 4.08 -19.96
N VAL A 77 -21.97 4.09 -19.76
CA VAL A 77 -21.23 5.25 -19.26
C VAL A 77 -21.26 6.42 -20.25
N LEU A 78 -21.35 6.15 -21.54
CA LEU A 78 -21.44 7.16 -22.61
C LEU A 78 -22.81 7.83 -22.72
N LYS A 79 -23.84 7.34 -22.02
CA LYS A 79 -25.16 7.98 -22.02
C LYS A 79 -25.10 9.31 -21.29
N GLU A 80 -25.54 10.37 -21.97
CA GLU A 80 -25.62 11.72 -21.39
C GLU A 80 -26.74 11.83 -20.36
N ASP A 81 -27.88 11.19 -20.62
CA ASP A 81 -28.98 11.14 -19.66
C ASP A 81 -28.65 10.19 -18.50
N LEU A 82 -28.66 10.75 -17.28
CA LEU A 82 -28.29 10.03 -16.07
C LEU A 82 -29.28 8.90 -15.74
N GLN A 83 -30.56 9.06 -16.06
CA GLN A 83 -31.57 8.05 -15.77
C GLN A 83 -31.41 6.86 -16.72
N GLU A 84 -31.23 7.11 -18.02
CA GLU A 84 -30.91 6.05 -18.99
C GLU A 84 -29.59 5.35 -18.66
N LYS A 85 -28.57 6.08 -18.19
CA LYS A 85 -27.30 5.50 -17.74
C LYS A 85 -27.55 4.52 -16.59
N LEU A 86 -28.32 4.94 -15.58
CA LEU A 86 -28.63 4.14 -14.40
C LEU A 86 -29.41 2.86 -14.80
N ASP A 87 -30.40 2.98 -15.69
CA ASP A 87 -31.16 1.84 -16.20
C ASP A 87 -30.30 0.87 -17.01
N ALA A 88 -29.34 1.38 -17.79
CA ALA A 88 -28.39 0.55 -18.54
C ALA A 88 -27.35 -0.16 -17.64
N LEU A 89 -26.94 0.47 -16.53
CA LEU A 89 -26.03 -0.11 -15.55
C LEU A 89 -26.71 -1.17 -14.66
N LYS A 90 -28.01 -1.03 -14.40
CA LYS A 90 -28.78 -1.90 -13.51
C LYS A 90 -28.59 -3.41 -13.75
N PRO A 91 -28.72 -3.94 -14.98
CA PRO A 91 -28.52 -5.36 -15.24
C PRO A 91 -27.06 -5.83 -15.13
N LEU A 92 -26.09 -4.91 -15.05
CA LEU A 92 -24.67 -5.23 -14.99
C LEU A 92 -24.15 -5.39 -13.54
N MET A 93 -24.87 -4.83 -12.56
CA MET A 93 -24.48 -4.83 -11.13
C MET A 93 -24.45 -6.21 -10.47
N ASP A 94 -25.14 -7.20 -11.04
CA ASP A 94 -25.21 -8.57 -10.50
C ASP A 94 -24.37 -9.56 -11.33
N THR A 95 -23.57 -9.06 -12.26
CA THR A 95 -22.63 -9.91 -13.00
C THR A 95 -21.45 -10.31 -12.10
N ASN A 96 -20.88 -11.49 -12.29
CA ASN A 96 -19.64 -11.89 -11.61
C ASN A 96 -18.43 -11.52 -12.48
N SER A 97 -18.27 -10.23 -12.77
CA SER A 97 -17.15 -9.69 -13.53
C SER A 97 -16.15 -8.95 -12.65
N SER A 98 -14.89 -8.83 -13.11
CA SER A 98 -13.90 -7.96 -12.46
C SER A 98 -14.30 -6.49 -12.42
N LEU A 99 -15.21 -6.07 -13.31
CA LEU A 99 -15.75 -4.69 -13.38
C LEU A 99 -16.90 -4.43 -12.43
N THR A 100 -17.51 -5.47 -11.86
CA THR A 100 -18.70 -5.31 -11.02
C THR A 100 -18.50 -4.31 -9.88
N PRO A 101 -17.35 -4.26 -9.19
CA PRO A 101 -17.09 -3.24 -8.18
C PRO A 101 -17.14 -1.81 -8.73
N GLU A 102 -16.55 -1.58 -9.90
CA GLU A 102 -16.58 -0.29 -10.61
C GLU A 102 -18.01 0.06 -11.01
N ILE A 103 -18.73 -0.88 -11.61
CA ILE A 103 -20.13 -0.70 -12.04
C ILE A 103 -21.02 -0.31 -10.86
N LEU A 104 -20.85 -0.97 -9.71
CA LEU A 104 -21.58 -0.61 -8.48
C LEU A 104 -21.24 0.80 -8.03
N TYR A 105 -19.96 1.18 -8.03
CA TYR A 105 -19.55 2.54 -7.68
C TYR A 105 -20.18 3.58 -8.62
N VAL A 106 -20.07 3.38 -9.94
CA VAL A 106 -20.59 4.32 -10.95
C VAL A 106 -22.12 4.40 -10.91
N TYR A 107 -22.79 3.28 -10.66
CA TYR A 107 -24.25 3.27 -10.45
C TYR A 107 -24.62 4.11 -9.24
N ALA A 108 -23.96 3.90 -8.10
CA ALA A 108 -24.25 4.63 -6.88
C ALA A 108 -23.96 6.13 -7.02
N GLU A 109 -22.86 6.51 -7.67
CA GLU A 109 -22.55 7.92 -7.98
C GLU A 109 -23.61 8.55 -8.89
N THR A 110 -24.04 7.83 -9.93
CA THR A 110 -25.11 8.29 -10.84
C THR A 110 -26.45 8.43 -10.11
N ALA A 111 -26.81 7.46 -9.27
CA ALA A 111 -28.01 7.49 -8.44
C ALA A 111 -27.98 8.67 -7.46
N PHE A 112 -26.82 8.93 -6.85
CA PHE A 112 -26.60 10.06 -5.96
C PHE A 112 -26.80 11.40 -6.69
N THR A 113 -26.22 11.57 -7.88
CA THR A 113 -26.40 12.79 -8.70
C THR A 113 -27.87 13.03 -9.09
N LEU A 114 -28.64 11.96 -9.30
CA LEU A 114 -30.08 12.02 -9.54
C LEU A 114 -30.92 12.30 -8.27
N GLY A 115 -30.29 12.44 -7.10
CA GLY A 115 -30.98 12.64 -5.83
C GLY A 115 -31.57 11.36 -5.24
N LYS A 116 -31.28 10.17 -5.79
CA LYS A 116 -31.70 8.88 -5.24
C LYS A 116 -30.74 8.42 -4.13
N ILE A 117 -30.75 9.17 -3.04
CA ILE A 117 -29.77 9.05 -1.94
C ILE A 117 -29.78 7.66 -1.30
N ASP A 118 -30.97 7.11 -1.00
CA ASP A 118 -31.10 5.80 -0.34
C ASP A 118 -30.59 4.65 -1.23
N GLU A 119 -30.81 4.78 -2.54
CA GLU A 119 -30.33 3.81 -3.52
C GLU A 119 -28.79 3.86 -3.62
N ALA A 120 -28.21 5.06 -3.70
CA ALA A 120 -26.76 5.24 -3.70
C ALA A 120 -26.11 4.65 -2.44
N GLU A 121 -26.66 4.93 -1.26
CA GLU A 121 -26.17 4.38 0.01
C GLU A 121 -26.18 2.84 0.01
N THR A 122 -27.31 2.26 -0.41
CA THR A 122 -27.48 0.80 -0.48
C THR A 122 -26.42 0.17 -1.38
N ILE A 123 -26.16 0.76 -2.54
CA ILE A 123 -25.20 0.24 -3.51
C ILE A 123 -23.75 0.43 -3.05
N TRP A 124 -23.40 1.57 -2.43
CA TRP A 124 -22.08 1.76 -1.83
C TRP A 124 -21.81 0.77 -0.67
N LYS A 125 -22.81 0.49 0.17
CA LYS A 125 -22.71 -0.55 1.21
C LYS A 125 -22.51 -1.94 0.59
N LYS A 126 -23.32 -2.29 -0.43
CA LYS A 126 -23.16 -3.55 -1.18
C LYS A 126 -21.74 -3.70 -1.75
N LEU A 127 -21.18 -2.62 -2.31
CA LEU A 127 -19.81 -2.63 -2.82
C LEU A 127 -18.79 -2.96 -1.72
N CYS A 128 -18.88 -2.27 -0.58
CA CYS A 128 -17.98 -2.49 0.56
C CYS A 128 -18.09 -3.90 1.16
N GLU A 129 -19.30 -4.45 1.21
CA GLU A 129 -19.57 -5.77 1.80
C GLU A 129 -19.20 -6.93 0.87
N LYS A 130 -19.57 -6.85 -0.42
CA LYS A 130 -19.35 -7.94 -1.37
C LYS A 130 -17.94 -7.93 -1.98
N TYR A 131 -17.31 -6.76 -2.08
CA TYR A 131 -16.01 -6.60 -2.72
C TYR A 131 -15.02 -5.84 -1.85
N PRO A 132 -14.77 -6.28 -0.59
CA PRO A 132 -13.98 -5.53 0.40
C PRO A 132 -12.51 -5.26 -0.02
N GLN A 133 -11.99 -6.03 -0.98
CA GLN A 133 -10.63 -5.89 -1.51
C GLN A 133 -10.55 -5.09 -2.81
N SER A 134 -11.68 -4.56 -3.30
CA SER A 134 -11.69 -3.78 -4.53
C SER A 134 -11.05 -2.40 -4.33
N GLU A 135 -10.36 -1.92 -5.36
CA GLU A 135 -9.83 -0.55 -5.43
C GLU A 135 -10.90 0.54 -5.39
N TRP A 136 -12.18 0.20 -5.60
CA TRP A 136 -13.33 1.11 -5.56
C TRP A 136 -13.96 1.26 -4.16
N VAL A 137 -13.56 0.42 -3.20
CA VAL A 137 -14.05 0.51 -1.81
C VAL A 137 -13.74 1.87 -1.16
N PRO A 138 -12.54 2.46 -1.30
CA PRO A 138 -12.25 3.79 -0.76
C PRO A 138 -13.20 4.85 -1.32
N ASN A 139 -13.53 4.79 -2.61
CA ASN A 139 -14.45 5.72 -3.25
C ASN A 139 -15.87 5.57 -2.69
N ALA A 140 -16.37 4.33 -2.55
CA ALA A 140 -17.68 4.09 -1.95
C ALA A 140 -17.73 4.50 -0.47
N ARG A 141 -16.65 4.25 0.29
CA ARG A 141 -16.53 4.71 1.68
C ARG A 141 -16.58 6.21 1.76
N GLU A 142 -15.91 6.93 0.86
CA GLU A 142 -15.97 8.39 0.83
C GLU A 142 -17.40 8.88 0.54
N GLY A 143 -18.11 8.25 -0.41
CA GLY A 143 -19.52 8.52 -0.68
C GLY A 143 -20.39 8.35 0.57
N LEU A 144 -20.20 7.27 1.32
CA LEU A 144 -20.88 7.05 2.61
C LEU A 144 -20.51 8.10 3.65
N GLY A 145 -19.25 8.52 3.72
CA GLY A 145 -18.82 9.63 4.58
C GLY A 145 -19.53 10.93 4.21
N TYR A 146 -19.69 11.21 2.91
CA TYR A 146 -20.38 12.39 2.43
C TYR A 146 -21.87 12.38 2.78
N LEU A 147 -22.52 11.21 2.76
CA LEU A 147 -23.89 11.08 3.25
C LEU A 147 -24.01 11.40 4.74
N GLU A 148 -23.05 10.99 5.55
CA GLU A 148 -23.01 11.37 6.96
C GLU A 148 -22.79 12.89 7.14
N GLU A 149 -22.00 13.56 6.28
CA GLU A 149 -21.91 15.03 6.25
C GLU A 149 -23.28 15.67 6.01
N LEU A 150 -24.02 15.20 4.99
CA LEU A 150 -25.34 15.72 4.64
C LEU A 150 -26.36 15.53 5.76
N ARG A 151 -26.22 14.45 6.52
CA ARG A 151 -27.03 14.16 7.73
C ARG A 151 -26.58 14.96 8.96
N LYS A 152 -25.51 15.76 8.85
CA LYS A 152 -24.85 16.48 9.95
C LYS A 152 -24.29 15.55 11.04
N ASN A 153 -24.07 14.28 10.72
CA ASN A 153 -23.41 13.31 11.58
C ASN A 153 -21.89 13.48 11.45
N TYR A 154 -21.39 14.66 11.82
CA TYR A 154 -20.01 15.08 11.54
C TYR A 154 -18.96 14.13 12.12
N ASP A 155 -19.16 13.60 13.31
CA ASP A 155 -18.22 12.67 13.94
C ASP A 155 -18.11 11.35 13.16
N ASN A 156 -19.24 10.83 12.65
CA ASN A 156 -19.23 9.64 11.81
C ASN A 156 -18.52 9.91 10.48
N ALA A 157 -18.80 11.04 9.82
CA ALA A 157 -18.14 11.42 8.58
C ALA A 157 -16.62 11.52 8.76
N ILE A 158 -16.15 12.21 9.81
CA ILE A 158 -14.73 12.33 10.14
C ILE A 158 -14.10 10.95 10.37
N ASN A 159 -14.78 10.06 11.12
CA ASN A 159 -14.28 8.71 11.37
C ASN A 159 -14.13 7.90 10.08
N ILE A 160 -15.09 8.00 9.16
CA ILE A 160 -15.01 7.35 7.84
C ILE A 160 -13.81 7.89 7.06
N TYR A 161 -13.60 9.21 7.02
CA TYR A 161 -12.46 9.78 6.30
C TYR A 161 -11.10 9.41 6.92
N LYS A 162 -11.02 9.32 8.25
CA LYS A 162 -9.84 8.81 8.96
C LYS A 162 -9.59 7.34 8.63
N GLU A 163 -10.63 6.50 8.63
CA GLU A 163 -10.53 5.10 8.22
C GLU A 163 -9.99 4.98 6.79
N ILE A 164 -10.44 5.85 5.87
CA ILE A 164 -9.96 5.82 4.49
C ILE A 164 -8.44 6.05 4.42
N LYS A 165 -7.94 7.04 5.18
CA LYS A 165 -6.51 7.33 5.26
C LYS A 165 -5.69 6.20 5.87
N GLU A 166 -6.25 5.53 6.88
CA GLU A 166 -5.57 4.45 7.58
C GLU A 166 -5.48 3.18 6.72
N LYS A 167 -6.60 2.74 6.15
CA LYS A 167 -6.68 1.47 5.43
C LYS A 167 -6.21 1.54 3.98
N TRP A 168 -6.35 2.69 3.32
CA TRP A 168 -6.00 2.87 1.91
C TRP A 168 -5.08 4.06 1.69
N SER A 169 -4.09 4.23 2.57
CA SER A 169 -3.12 5.35 2.58
C SER A 169 -2.46 5.66 1.24
N ASN A 170 -2.22 4.65 0.41
CA ASN A 170 -1.59 4.80 -0.91
C ASN A 170 -2.57 5.20 -2.03
N SER A 171 -3.88 5.11 -1.79
CA SER A 171 -4.91 5.44 -2.79
C SER A 171 -4.97 6.95 -3.04
N PHE A 172 -5.31 7.34 -4.27
CA PHE A 172 -5.55 8.76 -4.58
C PHE A 172 -6.69 9.34 -3.73
N ILE A 173 -7.68 8.52 -3.37
CA ILE A 173 -8.79 8.91 -2.49
C ILE A 173 -8.26 9.32 -1.11
N ALA A 174 -7.38 8.52 -0.49
CA ALA A 174 -6.83 8.83 0.82
C ALA A 174 -6.10 10.19 0.86
N LYS A 175 -5.42 10.56 -0.24
CA LYS A 175 -4.63 11.81 -0.34
C LYS A 175 -5.45 13.11 -0.24
N ARG A 176 -6.77 13.06 -0.44
CA ARG A 176 -7.66 14.24 -0.30
C ARG A 176 -8.47 14.28 0.99
N GLN A 177 -8.36 13.27 1.85
CA GLN A 177 -9.25 13.16 3.01
C GLN A 177 -8.94 14.18 4.12
N SER A 178 -7.70 14.70 4.20
CA SER A 178 -7.38 15.79 5.13
C SER A 178 -8.23 17.04 4.86
N PHE A 179 -8.46 17.36 3.60
CA PHE A 179 -9.39 18.43 3.21
C PHE A 179 -10.83 18.13 3.59
N ASN A 180 -11.33 16.92 3.34
CA ASN A 180 -12.69 16.54 3.71
C ASN A 180 -12.89 16.63 5.22
N ILE A 181 -11.93 16.12 6.00
CA ILE A 181 -11.93 16.25 7.47
C ILE A 181 -11.98 17.73 7.89
N GLY A 182 -11.14 18.59 7.29
CA GLY A 182 -11.16 20.03 7.55
C GLY A 182 -12.52 20.67 7.24
N ARG A 183 -13.13 20.33 6.10
CA ARG A 183 -14.47 20.81 5.72
C ARG A 183 -15.54 20.42 6.73
N VAL A 184 -15.51 19.18 7.21
CA VAL A 184 -16.49 18.70 8.19
C VAL A 184 -16.29 19.35 9.56
N LEU A 185 -15.04 19.52 9.99
CA LEU A 185 -14.71 20.22 11.24
C LEU A 185 -15.14 21.68 11.20
N GLU A 186 -14.92 22.36 10.08
CA GLU A 186 -15.40 23.73 9.86
C GLU A 186 -16.93 23.79 9.92
N ALA A 187 -17.63 22.87 9.27
CA ALA A 187 -19.10 22.75 9.36
C ALA A 187 -19.59 22.43 10.79
N LYS A 188 -18.78 21.75 11.60
CA LYS A 188 -19.00 21.48 13.02
C LYS A 188 -18.66 22.68 13.94
N GLN A 189 -18.11 23.78 13.39
CA GLN A 189 -17.60 24.94 14.13
C GLN A 189 -16.35 24.66 14.97
N ASP A 190 -15.66 23.55 14.70
CA ASP A 190 -14.37 23.20 15.31
C ASP A 190 -13.22 23.75 14.47
N LEU A 191 -13.08 25.08 14.49
CA LEU A 191 -12.17 25.80 13.60
C LEU A 191 -10.69 25.47 13.86
N GLN A 192 -10.31 25.20 15.11
CA GLN A 192 -8.93 24.85 15.45
C GLN A 192 -8.50 23.54 14.78
N ASN A 193 -9.30 22.48 14.96
CA ASN A 193 -9.00 21.20 14.30
C ASN A 193 -9.16 21.28 12.77
N ALA A 194 -10.07 22.14 12.27
CA ALA A 194 -10.21 22.37 10.83
C ALA A 194 -8.93 22.97 10.23
N ILE A 195 -8.33 23.97 10.89
CA ILE A 195 -7.06 24.59 10.48
C ILE A 195 -5.95 23.54 10.41
N GLU A 196 -5.81 22.69 11.43
CA GLU A 196 -4.81 21.61 11.43
C GLU A 196 -5.01 20.65 10.25
N ALA A 197 -6.25 20.24 9.99
CA ALA A 197 -6.57 19.34 8.89
C ALA A 197 -6.27 19.95 7.51
N TYR A 198 -6.57 21.25 7.33
CA TYR A 198 -6.24 21.96 6.10
C TYR A 198 -4.74 22.16 5.92
N LYS A 199 -3.98 22.52 6.97
CA LYS A 199 -2.51 22.57 6.92
C LYS A 199 -1.92 21.22 6.51
N LYS A 200 -2.39 20.15 7.15
CA LYS A 200 -2.01 18.77 6.82
C LYS A 200 -2.30 18.39 5.36
N GLN A 201 -3.39 18.87 4.78
CA GLN A 201 -3.67 18.66 3.36
C GLN A 201 -2.61 19.30 2.45
N GLN A 202 -2.11 20.49 2.81
CA GLN A 202 -1.06 21.16 2.04
C GLN A 202 0.28 20.42 2.10
N GLU A 203 0.55 19.75 3.23
CA GLU A 203 1.76 18.95 3.44
C GLU A 203 1.71 17.57 2.77
N GLU A 204 0.59 16.85 2.89
CA GLU A 204 0.47 15.47 2.40
C GLU A 204 0.35 15.38 0.87
N PHE A 205 -0.23 16.40 0.23
CA PHE A 205 -0.42 16.40 -1.22
C PHE A 205 -0.19 17.80 -1.81
N PRO A 206 1.07 18.30 -1.74
CA PRO A 206 1.43 19.62 -2.24
C PRO A 206 1.18 19.74 -3.75
N ASP A 207 1.05 20.98 -4.23
CA ASP A 207 0.86 21.32 -5.66
C ASP A 207 -0.40 20.71 -6.32
N SER A 208 -1.37 20.30 -5.51
CA SER A 208 -2.64 19.76 -5.98
C SER A 208 -3.76 20.80 -5.91
N SER A 209 -4.79 20.61 -6.74
CA SER A 209 -6.00 21.45 -6.68
C SER A 209 -6.67 21.38 -5.29
N ILE A 210 -6.54 20.25 -4.59
CA ILE A 210 -7.08 20.09 -3.24
C ILE A 210 -6.27 20.84 -2.18
N ALA A 211 -4.93 20.89 -2.32
CA ALA A 211 -4.08 21.73 -1.46
C ALA A 211 -4.38 23.23 -1.67
N ASN A 212 -4.64 23.65 -2.91
CA ASN A 212 -5.07 25.03 -3.19
C ASN A 212 -6.43 25.35 -2.53
N LYS A 213 -7.39 24.42 -2.58
CA LYS A 213 -8.67 24.58 -1.86
C LYS A 213 -8.47 24.66 -0.34
N ALA A 214 -7.59 23.85 0.22
CA ALA A 214 -7.24 23.90 1.65
C ALA A 214 -6.62 25.25 2.01
N LYS A 215 -5.71 25.76 1.18
CA LYS A 215 -5.12 27.10 1.34
C LYS A 215 -6.19 28.19 1.34
N SER A 216 -7.10 28.19 0.37
CA SER A 216 -8.18 29.17 0.32
C SER A 216 -9.11 29.10 1.54
N ALA A 217 -9.36 27.90 2.09
CA ALA A 217 -10.10 27.74 3.33
C ALA A 217 -9.36 28.33 4.52
N LEU A 218 -8.05 28.10 4.63
CA LEU A 218 -7.20 28.71 5.67
C LEU A 218 -7.18 30.24 5.56
N ASP A 219 -7.03 30.79 4.35
CA ASP A 219 -7.03 32.24 4.13
C ASP A 219 -8.37 32.87 4.55
N ARG A 220 -9.50 32.20 4.26
CA ARG A 220 -10.83 32.62 4.73
C ARG A 220 -10.89 32.62 6.26
N ILE A 221 -10.57 31.49 6.91
CA ILE A 221 -10.63 31.37 8.37
C ILE A 221 -9.68 32.40 9.01
N LYS A 222 -8.51 32.66 8.44
CA LYS A 222 -7.58 33.67 8.94
C LYS A 222 -8.12 35.09 8.85
N GLY A 223 -8.87 35.40 7.79
CA GLY A 223 -9.52 36.71 7.65
C GLY A 223 -10.66 36.91 8.66
N GLU A 224 -11.43 35.86 8.92
CA GLU A 224 -12.58 35.89 9.85
C GLU A 224 -12.16 35.76 11.32
N HIS A 225 -11.12 34.96 11.58
CA HIS A 225 -10.61 34.58 12.91
C HIS A 225 -9.07 34.69 13.00
N PRO A 226 -8.48 35.89 12.90
CA PRO A 226 -7.02 36.07 12.95
C PRO A 226 -6.37 35.52 14.23
N GLU A 227 -7.11 35.51 15.34
CA GLU A 227 -6.67 35.01 16.65
C GLU A 227 -6.33 33.52 16.66
N LEU A 228 -6.88 32.74 15.71
CA LEU A 228 -6.61 31.31 15.58
C LEU A 228 -5.31 31.01 14.82
N PHE A 229 -4.65 32.04 14.28
CA PHE A 229 -3.38 31.94 13.58
C PHE A 229 -2.32 32.69 14.38
N PRO A 230 -1.82 32.11 15.49
CA PRO A 230 -0.70 32.72 16.19
C PRO A 230 0.43 32.93 15.18
N GLU A 231 0.99 34.13 15.15
CA GLU A 231 2.22 34.35 14.39
C GLU A 231 3.21 33.29 14.87
N GLU A 232 3.59 32.39 13.97
CA GLU A 232 4.77 31.57 14.18
C GLU A 232 5.89 32.58 14.41
N LYS A 233 6.20 32.85 15.69
CA LYS A 233 7.50 33.37 16.05
C LYS A 233 8.44 32.44 15.32
N LYS A 234 9.10 32.96 14.30
CA LYS A 234 10.24 32.31 13.69
C LYS A 234 11.16 32.04 14.86
N GLU A 235 11.09 30.84 15.43
CA GLU A 235 12.15 30.34 16.26
C GLU A 235 13.35 30.44 15.35
N GLU A 236 14.25 31.35 15.71
CA GLU A 236 15.62 31.38 15.24
C GLU A 236 16.21 30.00 15.57
N SER A 237 15.91 29.02 14.72
CA SER A 237 16.45 27.68 14.84
C SER A 237 17.91 27.77 14.47
N SER A 238 18.74 27.95 15.50
CA SER A 238 19.96 27.16 15.69
C SER A 238 20.90 27.10 14.48
N GLN A 239 21.35 28.26 13.99
CA GLN A 239 22.61 28.36 13.25
C GLN A 239 23.68 29.19 13.97
N ASP A 240 23.36 29.82 15.11
CA ASP A 240 24.33 30.63 15.86
C ASP A 240 24.94 29.91 17.09
N ALA A 241 24.45 28.71 17.43
CA ALA A 241 25.04 27.89 18.49
C ALA A 241 26.32 27.14 18.06
N THR A 242 26.54 26.91 16.75
CA THR A 242 27.73 26.21 16.25
C THR A 242 28.90 27.13 15.90
N LYS A 243 28.75 28.46 16.00
CA LYS A 243 29.85 29.40 15.70
C LYS A 243 30.68 29.81 16.91
N ASN A 244 30.19 29.56 18.14
CA ASN A 244 30.92 29.86 19.37
C ASN A 244 31.65 28.66 19.99
N GLU A 245 31.29 27.41 19.68
CA GLU A 245 32.09 26.25 20.14
C GLU A 245 33.33 25.98 19.26
N VAL A 246 33.36 26.43 18.00
CA VAL A 246 34.53 26.26 17.13
C VAL A 246 35.64 27.27 17.43
N LYS A 247 35.34 28.40 18.09
CA LYS A 247 36.37 29.38 18.51
C LYS A 247 37.09 28.98 19.80
N GLU A 248 36.50 28.15 20.66
CA GLU A 248 37.15 27.71 21.90
C GLU A 248 38.04 26.46 21.70
N ASN A 249 37.75 25.63 20.69
CA ASN A 249 38.50 24.40 20.44
C ASN A 249 39.67 24.51 19.46
N THR A 250 39.94 25.69 18.88
CA THR A 250 41.16 25.95 18.09
C THR A 250 42.27 26.69 18.86
N ALA A 251 42.06 27.00 20.15
CA ALA A 251 43.05 27.69 20.98
C ALA A 251 43.94 26.76 21.84
N SER A 252 43.70 25.44 21.86
CA SER A 252 44.37 24.49 22.76
C SER A 252 45.34 23.50 22.07
N LEU A 253 45.59 23.63 20.77
CA LEU A 253 46.55 22.79 20.03
C LEU A 253 47.51 23.62 19.17
N GLN A 254 48.31 24.48 19.81
CA GLN A 254 49.53 25.02 19.21
C GLN A 254 50.41 25.75 20.25
N THR A 255 50.94 25.05 21.25
CA THR A 255 52.21 25.44 21.91
C THR A 255 52.82 24.23 22.60
N ASP A 256 53.41 23.34 21.83
CA ASP A 256 54.52 22.52 22.34
C ASP A 256 55.56 22.38 21.22
N THR A 257 56.55 23.28 21.23
CA THR A 257 57.94 22.99 20.85
C THR A 257 58.82 24.23 21.00
N SER A 258 59.82 24.10 21.88
CA SER A 258 61.16 24.73 21.81
C SER A 258 61.35 26.18 22.31
N LYS A 259 61.84 26.31 23.55
CA LYS A 259 63.16 26.91 23.92
C LYS A 259 63.26 27.04 25.45
N LYS A 260 64.15 26.30 26.10
CA LYS A 260 65.56 26.62 26.42
C LYS A 260 65.74 27.59 27.61
N GLU A 261 66.62 27.11 28.50
CA GLU A 261 67.56 27.83 29.37
C GLU A 261 67.16 28.17 30.82
N ASN A 262 67.78 27.38 31.70
CA ASN A 262 68.62 27.78 32.83
C ASN A 262 68.07 28.72 33.91
N THR A 263 67.96 28.20 35.14
CA THR A 263 68.52 28.87 36.33
C THR A 263 68.77 27.85 37.45
N PRO A 264 69.80 28.04 38.30
CA PRO A 264 70.33 27.00 39.18
C PRO A 264 69.73 27.01 40.59
N ALA A 265 70.08 25.96 41.35
CA ALA A 265 69.84 25.78 42.78
C ALA A 265 70.35 26.96 43.65
N PRO A 266 69.91 27.08 44.91
CA PRO A 266 70.63 26.36 45.97
C PRO A 266 69.79 25.85 47.18
N GLN A 267 70.27 24.71 47.69
CA GLN A 267 70.53 24.34 49.09
C GLN A 267 69.55 24.72 50.22
N GLN A 268 68.95 23.64 50.77
CA GLN A 268 68.97 23.19 52.17
C GLN A 268 68.99 24.23 53.31
N GLY A 269 68.04 24.06 54.24
CA GLY A 269 68.16 24.57 55.60
C GLY A 269 66.97 24.17 56.49
N GLN A 270 67.16 23.07 57.22
CA GLN A 270 66.49 22.63 58.47
C GLN A 270 65.04 22.13 58.41
#